data_AF-A0A933IY21-F1
#
_entry.id   AF-A0A933IY21-F1
#
_cell.length_a   1.000
_cell.length_b   1.000
_cell.length_c   1.000
_cell.angle_alpha   90.00
_cell.angle_beta   90.00
_cell.angle_gamma   90.00
#
_symmetry.space_group_name_H-M   'P 1'
#
loop_
_entity.id
_entity.type
_entity.pdbx_description
1 polymer ?
#
loop_
_entity_poly.entity_id
_entity_poly.type
_entity_poly.pdbx_seq_one_letter_code
_entity_poly.pdbx_strand_id
1 'polypeptide(L)'
;MSKDRFVAIWIAFALCALLLLLLAACGPKATPTPMPTLVVIPSPTSPPLPTRGPRSVEQIIKAVATSPYLDGKHAAKGMGCDTCHKTMPPTAVPEVQTCLTCHSGSYTALAEKTQKVNPNPHKSHEGQTPCADCHRGHEPFVYKCGTPCHTEYTNTRFLQAGDAKPKVGDSDD
;
A
#
# COMPACT_ATOMS: atom_id res chain seq x y z
N MET A 1 62.79 -3.08 9.44
CA MET A 1 62.40 -2.91 8.03
C MET A 1 62.86 -1.51 7.61
N SER A 2 63.76 -1.36 6.63
CA SER A 2 64.34 -0.04 6.30
C SER A 2 63.31 0.86 5.61
N LYS A 3 63.41 2.18 5.83
CA LYS A 3 62.53 3.18 5.20
C LYS A 3 62.47 3.01 3.68
N ASP A 4 63.58 2.62 3.06
CA ASP A 4 63.69 2.41 1.61
C ASP A 4 62.79 1.28 1.11
N ARG A 5 62.59 0.22 1.93
CA ARG A 5 61.69 -0.88 1.59
C ARG A 5 60.21 -0.46 1.68
N PHE A 6 59.90 0.47 2.58
CA PHE A 6 58.54 1.00 2.71
C PHE A 6 58.19 1.89 1.52
N VAL A 7 59.11 2.77 1.10
CA VAL A 7 58.94 3.64 -0.07
C VAL A 7 58.82 2.81 -1.36
N ALA A 8 59.63 1.77 -1.53
CA ALA A 8 59.55 0.89 -2.69
C ALA A 8 58.20 0.16 -2.80
N ILE A 9 57.65 -0.30 -1.66
CA ILE A 9 56.34 -0.96 -1.62
C ILE A 9 55.23 0.04 -2.01
N TRP A 10 55.26 1.26 -1.49
CA TRP A 10 54.27 2.29 -1.83
C TRP A 10 54.31 2.69 -3.31
N ILE A 11 55.50 2.80 -3.89
CA ILE A 11 55.66 3.07 -5.33
C ILE A 11 55.09 1.90 -6.17
N ALA A 12 55.35 0.66 -5.77
CA ALA A 12 54.81 -0.51 -6.45
C ALA A 12 53.26 -0.57 -6.39
N PHE A 13 52.66 -0.24 -5.24
CA PHE A 13 51.20 -0.13 -5.12
C PHE A 13 50.61 0.99 -5.98
N ALA A 14 51.25 2.16 -6.03
CA ALA A 14 50.80 3.28 -6.85
C ALA A 14 50.86 2.95 -8.36
N LEU A 15 51.94 2.30 -8.81
CA LEU A 15 52.08 1.86 -10.20
C LEU A 15 51.08 0.76 -10.57
N CYS A 16 50.80 -0.17 -9.64
CA CYS A 16 49.81 -1.23 -9.86
C CYS A 16 48.38 -0.66 -9.92
N ALA A 17 48.03 0.30 -9.05
CA ALA A 17 46.74 0.98 -9.08
C ALA A 17 46.56 1.80 -10.37
N LEU A 18 47.60 2.48 -10.85
CA LEU A 18 47.57 3.22 -12.12
C LEU A 18 47.42 2.28 -13.33
N LEU A 19 48.10 1.13 -13.32
CA LEU A 19 47.97 0.10 -14.36
C LEU A 19 46.56 -0.51 -14.37
N LEU A 20 45.96 -0.75 -13.20
CA LEU A 20 44.58 -1.25 -13.09
C LEU A 20 43.54 -0.22 -13.57
N LEU A 21 43.77 1.08 -13.33
CA LEU A 21 42.92 2.16 -13.85
C LEU A 21 42.99 2.27 -15.37
N LEU A 22 44.15 2.03 -15.99
CA LEU A 22 44.32 2.05 -17.44
C LEU A 22 43.64 0.86 -18.14
N LEU A 23 43.50 -0.29 -17.46
CA LEU A 23 42.84 -1.49 -18.00
C LEU A 23 41.30 -1.43 -17.93
N ALA A 24 40.71 -0.50 -17.17
CA ALA A 24 39.26 -0.36 -17.05
C ALA A 24 38.58 0.42 -18.20
N ALA A 25 39.35 0.94 -19.17
CA ALA A 25 38.84 1.85 -20.20
C ALA A 25 38.32 1.19 -21.49
N CYS A 26 38.25 -0.15 -21.57
CA CYS A 26 37.71 -0.84 -22.75
C CYS A 26 36.77 -1.97 -22.36
N GLY A 27 35.59 -1.60 -21.84
CA GLY A 27 34.44 -2.50 -21.82
C GLY A 27 33.84 -2.62 -23.23
N PRO A 28 33.41 -3.81 -23.68
CA PRO A 28 32.74 -3.95 -24.96
C PRO A 28 31.49 -3.07 -24.99
N LYS A 29 31.35 -2.24 -26.04
CA LYS A 29 30.11 -1.51 -26.30
C LYS A 29 28.99 -2.54 -26.42
N ALA A 30 28.10 -2.56 -25.42
CA ALA A 30 26.90 -3.38 -25.45
C ALA A 30 26.12 -3.00 -26.72
N THR A 31 26.05 -3.94 -27.66
CA THR A 31 25.11 -3.84 -28.77
C THR A 31 23.70 -3.76 -28.18
N PRO A 32 22.88 -2.78 -28.59
CA PRO A 32 21.51 -2.70 -28.13
C PRO A 32 20.80 -3.97 -28.58
N THR A 33 20.56 -4.89 -27.65
CA THR A 33 19.60 -5.96 -27.86
C THR A 33 18.27 -5.29 -28.17
N PRO A 34 17.56 -5.68 -29.26
CA PRO A 34 16.20 -5.22 -29.45
C PRO A 34 15.45 -5.59 -28.17
N MET A 35 14.94 -4.57 -27.48
CA MET A 35 14.07 -4.82 -26.34
C MET A 35 12.98 -5.74 -26.87
N PRO A 36 12.63 -6.83 -26.15
CA PRO A 36 11.40 -7.54 -26.47
C PRO A 36 10.35 -6.45 -26.57
N THR A 37 9.71 -6.32 -27.74
CA THR A 37 8.54 -5.45 -27.87
C THR A 37 7.70 -5.81 -26.67
N LEU A 38 7.54 -4.87 -25.75
CA LEU A 38 6.63 -5.04 -24.65
C LEU A 38 5.30 -5.20 -25.36
N VAL A 39 4.90 -6.45 -25.56
CA VAL A 39 3.51 -6.78 -25.72
C VAL A 39 2.96 -6.21 -24.43
N VAL A 40 2.38 -5.03 -24.54
CA VAL A 40 1.45 -4.51 -23.55
C VAL A 40 0.36 -5.57 -23.58
N ILE A 41 0.57 -6.66 -22.85
CA ILE A 41 -0.51 -7.49 -22.37
C ILE A 41 -1.34 -6.45 -21.65
N PRO A 42 -2.54 -6.11 -22.14
CA PRO A 42 -3.40 -5.23 -21.38
C PRO A 42 -3.46 -5.87 -20.01
N SER A 43 -2.91 -5.17 -19.01
CA SER A 43 -3.12 -5.50 -17.61
C SER A 43 -4.61 -5.78 -17.52
N PRO A 44 -5.05 -6.96 -17.05
CA PRO A 44 -6.47 -7.32 -17.09
C PRO A 44 -7.17 -6.12 -16.48
N THR A 45 -7.87 -5.37 -17.34
CA THR A 45 -8.46 -4.10 -16.98
C THR A 45 -9.45 -4.52 -15.94
N SER A 46 -9.06 -4.35 -14.67
CA SER A 46 -9.96 -4.57 -13.57
C SER A 46 -11.11 -3.65 -13.92
N PRO A 47 -12.30 -4.20 -14.20
CA PRO A 47 -13.38 -3.40 -14.73
C PRO A 47 -13.53 -2.20 -13.80
N PRO A 48 -13.65 -0.97 -14.34
CA PRO A 48 -13.83 0.20 -13.52
C PRO A 48 -14.93 -0.14 -12.52
N LEU A 49 -14.58 0.05 -11.26
CA LEU A 49 -15.41 -0.27 -10.12
C LEU A 49 -16.83 0.22 -10.45
N PRO A 50 -17.82 -0.67 -10.63
CA PRO A 50 -19.09 -0.26 -11.18
C PRO A 50 -19.68 0.77 -10.23
N THR A 51 -19.94 1.97 -10.74
CA THR A 51 -20.67 3.05 -10.03
C THR A 51 -22.15 2.69 -9.82
N ARG A 52 -22.47 1.39 -9.70
CA ARG A 52 -23.82 0.89 -9.52
C ARG A 52 -24.34 1.36 -8.17
N GLY A 53 -25.58 1.83 -8.18
CA GLY A 53 -26.36 2.12 -6.98
C GLY A 53 -26.47 0.91 -6.04
N PRO A 54 -27.28 1.00 -4.97
CA PRO A 54 -27.28 0.03 -3.89
C PRO A 54 -27.47 -1.39 -4.42
N ARG A 55 -26.48 -2.27 -4.15
CA ARG A 55 -26.52 -3.67 -4.54
C ARG A 55 -27.48 -4.42 -3.61
N SER A 56 -28.26 -5.35 -4.15
CA SER A 56 -29.06 -6.25 -3.32
C SER A 56 -28.16 -7.23 -2.55
N VAL A 57 -28.66 -7.77 -1.43
CA VAL A 57 -27.95 -8.80 -0.64
C VAL A 57 -27.56 -10.00 -1.52
N GLU A 58 -28.45 -10.43 -2.41
CA GLU A 58 -28.20 -11.51 -3.36
C GLU A 58 -27.01 -11.19 -4.31
N GLN A 59 -26.97 -9.96 -4.83
CA GLN A 59 -25.87 -9.52 -5.69
C GLN A 59 -24.53 -9.46 -4.95
N ILE A 60 -24.57 -9.11 -3.66
CA ILE A 60 -23.39 -9.09 -2.79
C ILE A 60 -22.88 -10.52 -2.57
N ILE A 61 -23.76 -11.43 -2.15
CA ILE A 61 -23.41 -12.84 -1.90
C ILE A 61 -22.76 -13.47 -3.14
N LYS A 62 -23.34 -13.25 -4.33
CA LYS A 62 -22.81 -13.79 -5.58
C LYS A 62 -21.42 -13.24 -5.95
N ALA A 63 -21.08 -12.02 -5.53
CA ALA A 63 -19.88 -11.31 -5.95
C ALA A 63 -18.78 -11.23 -4.88
N VAL A 64 -19.05 -11.64 -3.63
CA VAL A 64 -18.15 -11.40 -2.49
C VAL A 64 -16.77 -12.00 -2.67
N ALA A 65 -16.68 -13.21 -3.26
CA ALA A 65 -15.42 -13.92 -3.47
C ALA A 65 -14.44 -13.16 -4.38
N THR A 66 -14.96 -12.30 -5.27
CA THR A 66 -14.16 -11.47 -6.17
C THR A 66 -14.30 -9.98 -5.86
N SER A 67 -14.87 -9.63 -4.71
CA SER A 67 -15.11 -8.24 -4.35
C SER A 67 -13.78 -7.53 -4.07
N PRO A 68 -13.56 -6.33 -4.64
CA PRO A 68 -12.36 -5.54 -4.33
C PRO A 68 -12.46 -4.83 -2.96
N TYR A 69 -13.61 -4.93 -2.29
CA TYR A 69 -13.88 -4.26 -1.01
C TYR A 69 -13.42 -5.09 0.19
N LEU A 70 -13.76 -4.61 1.39
CA LEU A 70 -13.32 -5.24 2.63
C LEU A 70 -13.89 -6.66 2.80
N ASP A 71 -15.10 -6.90 2.30
CA ASP A 71 -15.75 -8.21 2.29
C ASP A 71 -14.92 -9.26 1.55
N GLY A 72 -14.45 -8.97 0.34
CA GLY A 72 -13.60 -9.86 -0.45
C GLY A 72 -12.25 -10.10 0.20
N LYS A 73 -11.67 -9.11 0.89
CA LYS A 73 -10.41 -9.28 1.63
C LYS A 73 -10.55 -10.26 2.81
N HIS A 74 -11.70 -10.29 3.48
CA HIS A 74 -11.96 -11.26 4.54
C HIS A 74 -12.38 -12.62 3.98
N ALA A 75 -13.22 -12.64 2.92
CA ALA A 75 -13.60 -13.87 2.23
C ALA A 75 -12.36 -14.61 1.67
N ALA A 76 -11.39 -13.89 1.12
CA ALA A 76 -10.11 -14.44 0.67
C ALA A 76 -9.26 -15.09 1.78
N LYS A 77 -9.58 -14.79 3.05
CA LYS A 77 -8.99 -15.44 4.24
C LYS A 77 -9.86 -16.57 4.79
N GLY A 78 -10.89 -17.00 4.05
CA GLY A 78 -11.79 -18.08 4.45
C GLY A 78 -12.86 -17.67 5.47
N MET A 79 -13.09 -16.37 5.67
CA MET A 79 -14.13 -15.89 6.59
C MET A 79 -15.49 -15.91 5.91
N GLY A 80 -16.47 -16.56 6.54
CA GLY A 80 -17.86 -16.62 6.10
C GLY A 80 -18.65 -15.37 6.45
N CYS A 81 -19.88 -15.27 5.90
CA CYS A 81 -20.78 -14.15 6.16
C CYS A 81 -21.08 -13.98 7.66
N ASP A 82 -21.17 -15.10 8.38
CA ASP A 82 -21.43 -15.21 9.81
C ASP A 82 -20.31 -14.66 10.69
N THR A 83 -19.10 -14.52 10.14
CA THR A 83 -17.98 -13.89 10.86
C THR A 83 -18.28 -12.42 11.17
N CYS A 84 -19.02 -11.74 10.30
CA CYS A 84 -19.39 -10.34 10.47
C CYS A 84 -20.86 -10.18 10.87
N HIS A 85 -21.76 -10.98 10.28
CA HIS A 85 -23.20 -10.83 10.42
C HIS A 85 -23.79 -11.91 11.33
N LYS A 86 -24.55 -11.49 12.34
CA LYS A 86 -25.22 -12.41 13.27
C LYS A 86 -26.55 -12.97 12.72
N THR A 87 -27.08 -12.37 11.65
CA THR A 87 -28.36 -12.74 11.03
C THR A 87 -28.22 -12.86 9.52
N MET A 88 -28.99 -13.78 8.93
CA MET A 88 -29.04 -14.02 7.49
C MET A 88 -30.51 -14.00 7.01
N PRO A 89 -30.85 -13.29 5.91
CA PRO A 89 -29.98 -12.37 5.18
C PRO A 89 -29.59 -11.15 6.05
N PRO A 90 -28.36 -10.63 5.90
CA PRO A 90 -27.92 -9.50 6.70
C PRO A 90 -28.66 -8.23 6.30
N THR A 91 -29.23 -7.55 7.30
CA THR A 91 -29.97 -6.28 7.11
C THR A 91 -29.29 -5.10 7.80
N ALA A 92 -28.28 -5.36 8.62
CA ALA A 92 -27.60 -4.36 9.43
C ALA A 92 -26.08 -4.42 9.25
N VAL A 93 -25.45 -3.26 9.42
CA VAL A 93 -24.00 -3.14 9.52
C VAL A 93 -23.52 -3.89 10.77
N PRO A 94 -22.42 -4.66 10.69
CA PRO A 94 -21.84 -5.32 11.85
C PRO A 94 -21.51 -4.36 12.99
N GLU A 95 -21.72 -4.80 14.22
CA GLU A 95 -21.29 -4.06 15.41
C GLU A 95 -19.76 -3.91 15.43
N VAL A 96 -19.29 -2.77 15.94
CA VAL A 96 -17.85 -2.50 16.14
C VAL A 96 -17.15 -3.63 16.90
N GLN A 97 -17.82 -4.24 17.88
CA GLN A 97 -17.24 -5.33 18.67
C GLN A 97 -16.90 -6.56 17.83
N THR A 98 -17.64 -6.83 16.75
CA THR A 98 -17.32 -7.92 15.82
C THR A 98 -15.96 -7.68 15.18
N CYS A 99 -15.66 -6.44 14.79
CA CYS A 99 -14.35 -6.07 14.25
C CYS A 99 -13.25 -6.24 15.30
N LEU A 100 -13.48 -5.71 16.50
CA LEU A 100 -12.47 -5.69 17.57
C LEU A 100 -12.11 -7.07 18.12
N THR A 101 -13.00 -8.05 18.00
CA THR A 101 -12.73 -9.46 18.36
C THR A 101 -11.46 -9.99 17.69
N CYS A 102 -11.17 -9.55 16.47
CA CYS A 102 -9.97 -9.92 15.72
C CYS A 102 -8.97 -8.76 15.57
N HIS A 103 -9.45 -7.52 15.54
CA HIS A 103 -8.63 -6.33 15.30
C HIS A 103 -8.24 -5.64 16.60
N SER A 104 -7.09 -6.03 17.15
CA SER A 104 -6.40 -5.41 18.30
C SER A 104 -7.22 -5.27 19.60
N GLY A 105 -8.47 -5.72 19.66
CA GLY A 105 -9.32 -5.71 20.86
C GLY A 105 -9.86 -4.35 21.30
N SER A 106 -9.22 -3.23 20.91
CA SER A 106 -9.66 -1.88 21.30
C SER A 106 -9.18 -0.79 20.35
N TYR A 107 -9.85 0.37 20.38
CA TYR A 107 -9.40 1.57 19.66
C TYR A 107 -8.02 2.05 20.13
N THR A 108 -7.72 1.97 21.43
CA THR A 108 -6.40 2.37 21.96
C THR A 108 -5.28 1.54 21.34
N ALA A 109 -5.44 0.22 21.32
CA ALA A 109 -4.45 -0.68 20.70
C ALA A 109 -4.37 -0.49 19.18
N LEU A 110 -5.48 -0.15 18.51
CA LEU A 110 -5.46 0.24 17.09
C LEU A 110 -4.67 1.53 16.87
N ALA A 111 -4.92 2.56 17.69
CA ALA A 111 -4.23 3.84 17.63
C ALA A 111 -2.72 3.69 17.85
N GLU A 112 -2.30 2.87 18.81
CA GLU A 112 -0.88 2.54 19.04
C GLU A 112 -0.27 1.82 17.85
N LYS A 113 -0.98 0.84 17.28
CA LYS A 113 -0.53 0.11 16.10
C LYS A 113 -0.40 1.01 14.86
N THR A 114 -1.23 2.04 14.75
CA THR A 114 -1.20 3.02 13.67
C THR A 114 -0.49 4.33 14.03
N GLN A 115 0.29 4.39 15.11
CA GLN A 115 0.97 5.61 15.56
C GLN A 115 1.93 6.25 14.55
N LYS A 116 2.41 5.46 13.57
CA LYS A 116 3.28 5.93 12.48
C LYS A 116 2.51 6.51 11.28
N VAL A 117 1.18 6.45 11.29
CA VAL A 117 0.32 7.07 10.27
C VAL A 117 -0.01 8.48 10.75
N ASN A 118 0.27 9.48 9.92
CA ASN A 118 0.02 10.89 10.24
C ASN A 118 -0.89 11.52 9.16
N PRO A 119 -2.09 12.04 9.53
CA PRO A 119 -2.72 11.93 10.85
C PRO A 119 -3.07 10.48 11.21
N ASN A 120 -3.17 10.16 12.50
CA ASN A 120 -3.53 8.81 12.93
C ASN A 120 -5.05 8.61 12.83
N PRO A 121 -5.56 7.77 11.90
CA PRO A 121 -6.99 7.65 11.63
C PRO A 121 -7.78 7.02 12.79
N HIS A 122 -7.11 6.33 13.71
CA HIS A 122 -7.73 5.70 14.88
C HIS A 122 -7.56 6.53 16.17
N LYS A 123 -6.98 7.73 16.06
CA LYS A 123 -6.81 8.68 17.16
C LYS A 123 -7.19 10.08 16.67
N SER A 124 -8.44 10.24 16.25
CA SER A 124 -8.97 11.50 15.72
C SER A 124 -9.62 12.35 16.80
N HIS A 125 -9.89 13.62 16.47
CA HIS A 125 -10.64 14.53 17.33
C HIS A 125 -12.14 14.14 17.44
N GLU A 126 -12.66 13.28 16.56
CA GLU A 126 -14.02 12.72 16.67
C GLU A 126 -14.10 11.59 17.71
N GLY A 127 -12.97 11.15 18.26
CA GLY A 127 -12.92 10.05 19.20
C GLY A 127 -13.14 8.70 18.51
N GLN A 128 -13.96 7.84 19.12
CA GLN A 128 -14.24 6.50 18.59
C GLN A 128 -15.41 6.56 17.60
N THR A 129 -15.10 6.43 16.31
CA THR A 129 -16.09 6.37 15.23
C THR A 129 -16.34 4.92 14.81
N PRO A 130 -17.56 4.54 14.39
CA PRO A 130 -17.83 3.19 13.91
C PRO A 130 -16.85 2.75 12.82
N CYS A 131 -16.33 1.52 12.90
CA CYS A 131 -15.33 1.04 11.93
C CYS A 131 -15.83 1.15 10.48
N ALA A 132 -17.12 0.85 10.27
CA ALA A 132 -17.78 0.85 8.97
C ALA A 132 -17.97 2.25 8.35
N ASP A 133 -17.80 3.33 9.11
CA ASP A 133 -17.84 4.70 8.55
C ASP A 133 -16.77 4.90 7.48
N CYS A 134 -15.59 4.27 7.69
CA CYS A 134 -14.47 4.30 6.76
C CYS A 134 -14.26 2.92 6.09
N HIS A 135 -14.22 1.85 6.89
CA HIS A 135 -13.95 0.48 6.46
C HIS A 135 -15.23 -0.24 5.99
N ARG A 136 -15.75 0.16 4.82
CA ARG A 136 -16.99 -0.41 4.28
C ARG A 136 -16.81 -1.84 3.77
N GLY A 137 -17.70 -2.72 4.23
CA GLY A 137 -17.74 -4.15 3.87
C GLY A 137 -17.94 -4.36 2.38
N HIS A 138 -19.12 -3.97 1.88
CA HIS A 138 -19.61 -4.28 0.53
C HIS A 138 -19.54 -3.08 -0.41
N GLU A 139 -18.70 -2.09 -0.11
CA GLU A 139 -18.60 -0.80 -0.81
C GLU A 139 -17.15 -0.29 -0.78
N PRO A 140 -16.80 0.69 -1.62
CA PRO A 140 -15.49 1.33 -1.54
C PRO A 140 -15.17 1.87 -0.14
N PHE A 141 -13.90 1.81 0.24
CA PHE A 141 -13.41 2.48 1.44
C PHE A 141 -13.69 3.99 1.36
N VAL A 142 -14.11 4.58 2.48
CA VAL A 142 -14.35 6.01 2.60
C VAL A 142 -13.29 6.63 3.50
N TYR A 143 -12.66 7.69 3.03
CA TYR A 143 -11.75 8.49 3.83
C TYR A 143 -12.51 9.66 4.47
N LYS A 144 -13.18 9.40 5.59
CA LYS A 144 -14.07 10.36 6.28
C LYS A 144 -13.34 11.61 6.78
N CYS A 145 -12.04 11.51 7.08
CA CYS A 145 -11.25 12.65 7.52
C CYS A 145 -11.08 13.70 6.41
N GLY A 146 -11.15 13.30 5.14
CA GLY A 146 -10.89 14.17 4.00
C GLY A 146 -11.94 15.26 3.84
N THR A 147 -12.88 15.07 2.92
CA THR A 147 -13.92 16.09 2.67
C THR A 147 -15.02 16.02 3.74
N PRO A 148 -15.47 17.15 4.32
CA PRO A 148 -15.12 18.53 3.95
C PRO A 148 -13.97 19.15 4.78
N CYS A 149 -13.45 18.49 5.80
CA CYS A 149 -12.61 19.13 6.83
C CYS A 149 -11.10 19.15 6.51
N HIS A 150 -10.53 18.03 6.06
CA HIS A 150 -9.11 17.89 5.77
C HIS A 150 -8.87 17.52 4.29
N THR A 151 -9.27 18.42 3.39
CA THR A 151 -9.25 18.22 1.93
C THR A 151 -7.84 18.02 1.36
N GLU A 152 -6.81 18.43 2.10
CA GLU A 152 -5.39 18.18 1.80
C GLU A 152 -5.01 16.69 1.90
N TYR A 153 -5.68 15.93 2.77
CA TYR A 153 -5.48 14.51 2.90
C TYR A 153 -6.32 13.77 1.86
N THR A 154 -5.83 13.72 0.63
CA THR A 154 -6.37 12.80 -0.38
C THR A 154 -5.87 11.38 -0.10
N ASN A 155 -6.67 10.38 -0.49
CA ASN A 155 -6.57 8.95 -0.17
C ASN A 155 -5.30 8.22 -0.70
N THR A 156 -4.15 8.87 -0.74
CA THR A 156 -2.89 8.40 -1.36
C THR A 156 -2.37 7.05 -0.84
N ARG A 157 -2.84 6.56 0.32
CA ARG A 157 -2.48 5.23 0.87
C ARG A 157 -3.43 4.10 0.44
N PHE A 158 -4.64 4.43 -0.02
CA PHE A 158 -5.63 3.47 -0.53
C PHE A 158 -5.90 3.64 -2.04
N LEU A 159 -5.36 4.67 -2.69
CA LEU A 159 -5.02 4.64 -4.11
C LEU A 159 -3.94 3.56 -4.30
N GLN A 160 -4.18 2.67 -5.25
CA GLN A 160 -3.46 1.41 -5.39
C GLN A 160 -1.97 1.63 -5.71
N ALA A 161 -1.17 0.62 -5.39
CA ALA A 161 0.19 0.49 -5.89
C ALA A 161 0.17 0.54 -7.43
N GLY A 162 0.49 1.70 -8.00
CA GLY A 162 0.42 1.95 -9.44
C GLY A 162 0.28 3.42 -9.80
N ASP A 163 -0.35 4.22 -8.93
CA ASP A 163 -0.51 5.66 -9.19
C ASP A 163 0.58 6.45 -8.50
N ALA A 164 1.41 7.12 -9.30
CA ALA A 164 2.48 7.99 -8.80
C ALA A 164 1.91 9.00 -7.79
N LYS A 165 2.59 9.11 -6.65
CA LYS A 165 2.36 10.11 -5.59
C LYS A 165 2.03 11.48 -6.22
N PRO A 166 0.90 12.14 -5.87
CA PRO A 166 0.79 13.57 -6.10
C PRO A 166 1.88 14.25 -5.27
N LYS A 167 2.82 14.91 -5.95
CA LYS A 167 3.78 15.81 -5.30
C LYS A 167 2.99 16.96 -4.67
N VAL A 168 2.56 16.81 -3.42
CA VAL A 168 2.36 17.96 -2.54
C VAL A 168 3.74 18.59 -2.40
N GLY A 169 3.84 19.82 -2.90
CA GLY A 169 5.07 20.59 -2.92
C GLY A 169 5.63 20.78 -1.52
N ASP A 170 6.95 20.78 -1.46
CA ASP A 170 7.69 21.40 -0.38
C ASP A 170 7.20 22.85 -0.27
N SER A 171 6.61 23.19 0.86
CA SER A 171 6.61 24.56 1.34
C SER A 171 7.39 24.54 2.65
N ASP A 172 8.70 24.73 2.50
CA ASP A 172 9.51 25.37 3.52
C ASP A 172 8.83 26.70 3.88
N ASP A 173 8.40 26.85 5.13
CA ASP A 173 8.29 28.11 5.89
C ASP A 173 8.20 27.77 7.39
#